data_AF-A0A7V8YY28-F1
#
_entry.id   AF-A0A7V8YY28-F1
#
_cell.length_a   1.000
_cell.length_b   1.000
_cell.length_c   1.000
_cell.angle_alpha   90.00
_cell.angle_beta   90.00
_cell.angle_gamma   90.00
#
_symmetry.space_group_name_H-M   'P 1'
#
loop_
_entity.id
_entity.type
_entity.pdbx_description
1 polymer ?
#
loop_
_entity_poly.entity_id
_entity_poly.type
_entity_poly.pdbx_seq_one_letter_code
_entity_poly.pdbx_strand_id
1 'polypeptide(L)'
;MNNSQFPVARRNGLVVQEVPDEVLVYDLDSNKAHCLNKTAALVWKSCNGSNTISDISKLVESEAGGSVSGDIVWLAIDQLSENGLLETQINSKFAGQSRREVIKKIGLASMVAIPVIASLVAPQNALAVGSCNCSANSACAATLVSCPATTCDSGTNGSFTCIPSSG
;
A
#
# COMPACT_ATOMS: atom_id res chain seq x y z
N MET A 1 9.03 -12.19 -23.83
CA MET A 1 10.01 -11.09 -23.96
C MET A 1 9.52 -9.96 -23.05
N ASN A 2 10.13 -9.75 -21.89
CA ASN A 2 9.71 -8.69 -20.96
C ASN A 2 10.15 -7.36 -21.56
N ASN A 3 9.21 -6.61 -22.14
CA ASN A 3 9.53 -5.35 -22.79
C ASN A 3 9.61 -4.25 -21.72
N SER A 4 10.78 -4.13 -21.11
CA SER A 4 11.07 -3.22 -19.99
C SER A 4 10.77 -1.73 -20.29
N GLN A 5 10.56 -1.38 -21.56
CA GLN A 5 10.30 -0.02 -22.01
C GLN A 5 8.82 0.39 -21.91
N PHE A 6 7.92 -0.60 -21.80
CA PHE A 6 6.47 -0.41 -21.80
C PHE A 6 5.85 -1.08 -20.58
N PRO A 7 5.99 -0.48 -19.38
CA PRO A 7 5.48 -1.08 -18.16
C PRO A 7 3.94 -1.15 -18.15
N VAL A 8 3.42 -2.24 -17.60
CA VAL A 8 1.97 -2.45 -17.39
C VAL A 8 1.69 -2.58 -15.90
N ALA A 9 0.84 -1.72 -15.36
CA ALA A 9 0.36 -1.80 -13.99
C ALA A 9 -0.54 -3.01 -13.80
N ARG A 10 -0.29 -3.82 -12.77
CA ARG A 10 -1.21 -4.90 -12.37
C ARG A 10 -2.53 -4.27 -11.92
N ARG A 11 -3.65 -4.84 -12.36
CA ARG A 11 -5.00 -4.44 -11.93
C ARG A 11 -5.77 -5.57 -11.23
N ASN A 12 -5.43 -6.82 -11.54
CA ASN A 12 -6.06 -7.99 -10.92
C ASN A 12 -5.58 -8.17 -9.49
N GLY A 13 -6.49 -8.58 -8.60
CA GLY A 13 -6.17 -8.83 -7.19
C GLY A 13 -5.91 -7.57 -6.37
N LEU A 14 -6.23 -6.37 -6.88
CA LEU A 14 -5.98 -5.10 -6.19
C LEU A 14 -7.29 -4.36 -5.88
N VAL A 15 -7.42 -3.86 -4.66
CA VAL A 15 -8.41 -2.85 -4.28
C VAL A 15 -7.72 -1.49 -4.23
N VAL A 16 -8.21 -0.54 -5.00
CA VAL A 16 -7.56 0.76 -5.20
C VAL A 16 -8.47 1.85 -4.64
N GLN A 17 -7.91 2.71 -3.80
CA GLN A 17 -8.58 3.89 -3.27
C GLN A 17 -7.72 5.13 -3.51
N GLU A 18 -8.31 6.13 -4.15
CA GLU A 18 -7.67 7.42 -4.37
C GLU A 18 -7.96 8.35 -3.19
N VAL A 19 -6.92 9.00 -2.67
CA VAL A 19 -7.00 10.02 -1.64
C VAL A 19 -6.25 11.27 -2.14
N PRO A 20 -6.41 12.45 -1.50
CA PRO A 20 -5.67 13.63 -1.92
C PRO A 20 -4.16 13.38 -1.94
N ASP A 21 -3.55 13.55 -3.11
CA ASP A 21 -2.11 13.39 -3.37
C ASP A 21 -1.50 11.98 -3.15
N GLU A 22 -2.30 10.95 -2.87
CA GLU A 22 -1.81 9.57 -2.70
C GLU A 22 -2.81 8.54 -3.28
N VAL A 23 -2.31 7.33 -3.56
CA VAL A 23 -3.13 6.19 -3.95
C VAL A 23 -2.85 5.03 -3.02
N LEU A 24 -3.89 4.55 -2.36
CA LEU A 24 -3.86 3.37 -1.51
C LEU A 24 -4.21 2.14 -2.37
N VAL A 25 -3.35 1.15 -2.35
CA VAL A 25 -3.51 -0.11 -3.10
C VAL A 25 -3.42 -1.27 -2.13
N TYR A 26 -4.52 -1.99 -1.95
CA TYR A 26 -4.56 -3.22 -1.19
C TYR A 26 -4.40 -4.42 -2.11
N ASP A 27 -3.32 -5.17 -1.94
CA ASP A 27 -3.06 -6.41 -2.67
C ASP A 27 -3.71 -7.59 -1.94
N LEU A 28 -4.74 -8.16 -2.56
CA LEU A 28 -5.50 -9.30 -2.05
C LEU A 28 -4.68 -10.58 -2.06
N ASP A 29 -3.71 -10.72 -2.98
CA ASP A 29 -2.91 -11.93 -3.10
C ASP A 29 -1.84 -12.01 -1.99
N SER A 30 -1.23 -10.87 -1.66
CA SER A 30 -0.16 -10.79 -0.66
C SER A 30 -0.63 -10.27 0.71
N ASN A 31 -1.89 -9.86 0.82
CA ASN A 31 -2.49 -9.25 2.02
C ASN A 31 -1.69 -8.04 2.53
N LYS A 32 -1.27 -7.17 1.60
CA LYS A 32 -0.47 -5.96 1.87
C LYS A 32 -1.20 -4.71 1.43
N ALA A 33 -1.08 -3.66 2.23
CA ALA A 33 -1.48 -2.32 1.86
C ALA A 33 -0.25 -1.53 1.39
N HIS A 34 -0.36 -0.92 0.22
CA HIS A 34 0.64 -0.05 -0.37
C HIS A 34 0.10 1.38 -0.44
N CYS A 35 0.82 2.34 0.11
CA CYS A 35 0.56 3.75 -0.11
C CYS A 35 1.57 4.30 -1.13
N LEU A 36 1.05 4.75 -2.26
CA LEU A 36 1.81 5.37 -3.33
C LEU A 36 1.66 6.89 -3.18
N ASN A 37 2.77 7.61 -3.03
CA ASN A 37 2.73 9.05 -3.10
C ASN A 37 2.35 9.55 -4.51
N LYS A 38 2.05 10.85 -4.64
CA LYS A 38 1.64 11.48 -5.89
C LYS A 38 2.48 11.05 -7.10
N THR A 39 3.80 11.21 -7.05
CA THR A 39 4.69 10.86 -8.17
C THR A 39 4.63 9.38 -8.52
N ALA A 40 4.65 8.47 -7.52
CA ALA A 40 4.54 7.03 -7.76
C ALA A 40 3.16 6.65 -8.34
N ALA A 41 2.10 7.27 -7.84
CA ALA A 41 0.73 7.08 -8.33
C ALA A 41 0.58 7.52 -9.79
N LEU A 42 1.15 8.66 -10.17
CA LEU A 42 1.13 9.16 -11.56
C LEU A 42 1.86 8.19 -12.51
N VAL A 43 3.04 7.70 -12.10
CA VAL A 43 3.77 6.71 -12.88
C VAL A 43 2.93 5.43 -13.01
N TRP A 44 2.41 4.91 -11.90
CA TRP A 44 1.61 3.68 -11.90
C TRP A 44 0.35 3.78 -12.76
N LYS A 45 -0.38 4.90 -12.71
CA LYS A 45 -1.53 5.18 -13.58
C LYS A 45 -1.12 5.25 -15.06
N SER A 46 0.08 5.74 -15.35
CA SER A 46 0.62 5.89 -16.71
C SER A 46 1.20 4.59 -17.29
N CYS A 47 1.41 3.55 -16.47
CA CYS A 47 1.88 2.23 -16.90
C CYS A 47 0.75 1.41 -17.54
N ASN A 48 0.49 1.65 -18.83
CA ASN A 48 -0.59 1.01 -19.59
C ASN A 48 -0.09 0.03 -20.67
N GLY A 49 1.22 -0.21 -20.78
CA GLY A 49 1.81 -1.06 -21.82
C GLY A 49 1.98 -0.44 -23.20
N SER A 50 1.50 0.78 -23.43
CA SER A 50 1.72 1.54 -24.67
C SER A 50 2.64 2.73 -24.49
N ASN A 51 2.68 3.30 -23.28
CA ASN A 51 3.53 4.45 -22.98
C ASN A 51 4.97 4.01 -22.75
N THR A 52 5.91 4.64 -23.45
CA THR A 52 7.33 4.46 -23.14
C THR A 52 7.69 5.19 -21.84
N ILE A 53 8.83 4.86 -21.24
CA ILE A 53 9.36 5.60 -20.09
C ILE A 53 9.47 7.11 -20.35
N SER A 54 9.80 7.51 -21.58
CA SER A 54 9.89 8.92 -21.99
C SER A 54 8.51 9.58 -22.14
N ASP A 55 7.48 8.82 -22.48
CA ASP A 55 6.11 9.33 -22.51
C ASP A 55 5.57 9.49 -21.10
N ILE A 56 5.82 8.49 -20.24
CA ILE A 56 5.46 8.53 -18.82
C ILE A 56 6.14 9.72 -18.15
N SER A 57 7.42 10.01 -18.43
CA SER A 57 8.08 11.18 -17.83
C SER A 57 7.35 12.46 -18.19
N LYS A 58 7.01 12.68 -19.46
CA LYS A 58 6.27 13.88 -19.90
C LYS A 58 4.88 14.01 -19.28
N LEU A 59 4.16 12.89 -19.13
CA LEU A 59 2.87 12.86 -18.46
C LEU A 59 3.02 13.29 -17.00
N VAL A 60 3.99 12.72 -16.29
CA VAL A 60 4.27 13.05 -14.89
C VAL A 60 4.74 14.51 -14.76
N GLU A 61 5.55 15.04 -15.67
CA GLU A 61 5.95 16.46 -15.68
C GLU A 61 4.73 17.39 -15.75
N SER A 62 3.78 17.06 -16.64
CA SER A 62 2.58 17.87 -16.85
C SER A 62 1.67 17.92 -15.62
N GLU A 63 1.61 16.84 -14.84
CA GLU A 63 0.74 16.75 -13.66
C GLU A 63 1.45 17.15 -12.36
N ALA A 64 2.76 16.91 -12.24
CA ALA A 64 3.54 17.23 -11.04
C ALA A 64 4.06 18.68 -11.04
N GLY A 65 4.06 19.37 -12.18
CA GLY A 65 4.45 20.79 -12.27
C GLY A 65 5.96 21.05 -12.17
N GLY A 66 6.80 20.04 -12.46
CA GLY A 66 8.25 20.14 -12.41
C GLY A 66 8.92 19.18 -13.39
N SER A 67 10.22 19.38 -13.65
CA SER A 67 10.98 18.50 -14.54
C SER A 67 11.20 17.12 -13.91
N VAL A 68 10.96 16.08 -14.70
CA VAL A 68 11.02 14.66 -14.33
C VAL A 68 11.98 13.99 -15.30
N SER A 69 13.16 13.63 -14.78
CA SER A 69 14.08 12.81 -15.55
C SER A 69 13.57 11.38 -15.69
N GLY A 70 13.94 10.69 -16.76
CA GLY A 70 13.61 9.27 -16.92
C GLY A 70 14.12 8.39 -15.77
N ASP A 71 15.17 8.81 -15.06
CA ASP A 71 15.67 8.10 -13.88
C ASP A 71 14.65 8.08 -12.73
N ILE A 72 13.83 9.13 -12.55
CA ILE A 72 12.71 9.12 -11.59
C ILE A 72 11.68 8.06 -11.96
N VAL A 73 11.31 8.01 -13.23
CA VAL A 73 10.32 7.05 -13.73
C VAL A 73 10.83 5.63 -13.51
N TRP A 74 12.11 5.38 -13.81
CA TRP A 74 12.76 4.11 -13.50
C TRP A 74 12.77 3.78 -12.01
N LEU A 75 13.06 4.75 -11.14
CA LEU A 75 13.01 4.54 -9.70
C LEU A 75 11.60 4.14 -9.22
N ALA A 76 10.55 4.76 -9.80
CA ALA A 76 9.18 4.38 -9.51
C ALA A 76 8.85 2.98 -10.04
N ILE A 77 9.25 2.64 -11.27
CA ILE A 77 9.05 1.31 -11.87
C ILE A 77 9.72 0.22 -11.03
N ASP A 78 10.96 0.45 -10.58
CA ASP A 78 11.69 -0.50 -9.74
C ASP A 78 10.92 -0.75 -8.42
N GLN A 79 10.48 0.32 -7.74
CA GLN A 79 9.67 0.19 -6.52
C GLN A 79 8.33 -0.52 -6.78
N LEU A 80 7.66 -0.23 -7.90
CA LEU A 80 6.41 -0.89 -8.27
C LEU A 80 6.63 -2.39 -8.54
N SER A 81 7.72 -2.75 -9.23
CA SER A 81 8.08 -4.14 -9.51
C SER A 81 8.39 -4.91 -8.21
N GLU A 82 9.18 -4.33 -7.30
CA GLU A 82 9.50 -4.92 -6.00
C GLU A 82 8.26 -5.18 -5.14
N ASN A 83 7.24 -4.34 -5.25
CA ASN A 83 5.96 -4.49 -4.53
C ASN A 83 4.91 -5.32 -5.29
N GLY A 84 5.26 -5.90 -6.45
CA GLY A 84 4.34 -6.70 -7.24
C GLY A 84 3.19 -5.89 -7.85
N LEU A 85 3.34 -4.58 -8.03
CA LEU A 85 2.29 -3.70 -8.56
C LEU A 85 2.30 -3.59 -10.10
N LEU A 86 3.17 -4.35 -10.77
CA LEU A 86 3.26 -4.47 -12.23
C LEU A 86 2.88 -5.90 -12.67
N GLU A 87 2.30 -6.04 -13.86
CA GLU A 87 1.93 -7.37 -14.40
C GLU A 87 3.15 -8.23 -14.70
N THR A 88 4.22 -7.59 -15.17
CA THR A 88 5.47 -8.25 -15.50
C THR A 88 6.59 -7.71 -14.62
N GLN A 89 7.41 -8.60 -14.07
CA GLN A 89 8.62 -8.20 -13.36
C GLN A 89 9.61 -7.57 -14.33
N ILE A 90 10.04 -6.36 -14.00
CA ILE A 90 11.01 -5.60 -14.76
C ILE A 90 12.36 -5.66 -14.04
N ASN A 91 13.43 -5.91 -14.78
CA ASN A 91 14.77 -5.91 -14.21
C ASN A 91 15.11 -4.49 -13.75
N SER A 92 15.58 -4.35 -12.52
CA SER A 92 15.97 -3.06 -11.98
C SER A 92 17.07 -2.41 -12.84
N LYS A 93 16.82 -1.17 -13.26
CA LYS A 93 17.84 -0.36 -13.96
C LYS A 93 19.05 -0.09 -13.07
N PHE A 94 18.83 -0.04 -11.75
CA PHE A 94 19.82 0.32 -10.76
C PHE A 94 20.41 -0.89 -10.03
N ALA A 95 20.35 -2.08 -10.65
CA ALA A 95 20.96 -3.29 -10.11
C ALA A 95 22.41 -3.04 -9.67
N GLY A 96 22.72 -3.35 -8.41
CA GLY A 96 24.05 -3.15 -7.82
C GLY A 96 24.31 -1.76 -7.21
N GLN A 97 23.37 -0.81 -7.29
CA GLN A 97 23.45 0.47 -6.59
C GLN A 97 22.59 0.48 -5.33
N SER A 98 23.02 1.21 -4.30
CA SER A 98 22.19 1.37 -3.10
C SER A 98 21.05 2.35 -3.36
N ARG A 99 19.88 2.11 -2.73
CA ARG A 99 18.72 3.03 -2.80
C ARG A 99 19.11 4.48 -2.45
N ARG A 100 20.02 4.66 -1.48
CA ARG A 100 20.51 5.98 -1.06
C ARG A 100 21.32 6.68 -2.16
N GLU A 101 22.16 5.97 -2.92
CA GLU A 101 22.92 6.53 -4.03
C GLU A 101 22.01 6.95 -5.18
N VAL A 102 21.06 6.10 -5.53
CA VAL A 102 20.07 6.38 -6.58
C VAL A 102 19.25 7.61 -6.23
N ILE A 103 18.74 7.67 -4.99
CA ILE A 103 17.99 8.84 -4.50
C ILE A 103 18.86 10.11 -4.51
N LYS A 104 20.13 10.04 -4.10
CA LYS A 104 21.03 11.20 -4.16
C LYS A 104 21.24 11.69 -5.58
N LYS A 105 21.44 10.77 -6.52
CA LYS A 105 21.65 11.12 -7.94
C LYS A 105 20.40 11.75 -8.54
N ILE A 106 19.24 11.15 -8.28
CA ILE A 106 17.96 11.58 -8.84
C ILE A 106 17.46 12.87 -8.20
N GLY A 107 17.58 13.00 -6.87
CA GLY A 107 17.13 14.18 -6.13
C GLY A 107 17.88 15.47 -6.51
N LEU A 108 19.04 15.36 -7.15
CA LEU A 108 19.76 16.51 -7.71
C LEU A 108 19.32 16.85 -9.16
N ALA A 109 18.66 15.91 -9.84
CA ALA A 109 18.32 16.01 -11.26
C ALA A 109 16.83 16.26 -11.52
N SER A 110 16.03 16.48 -10.48
CA SER A 110 14.57 16.58 -10.58
C SER A 110 13.96 17.64 -9.69
N MET A 111 12.87 18.26 -10.13
CA MET A 111 12.13 19.26 -9.36
C MET A 111 10.84 18.73 -8.72
N VAL A 112 10.63 17.41 -8.73
CA VAL A 112 9.44 16.75 -8.18
C VAL A 112 9.76 15.92 -6.95
N ALA A 113 8.72 15.52 -6.21
CA ALA A 113 8.86 14.60 -5.09
C ALA A 113 9.39 13.23 -5.56
N ILE A 114 10.32 12.65 -4.80
CA ILE A 114 10.85 11.31 -5.04
C ILE A 114 9.70 10.31 -4.94
N PRO A 115 9.56 9.36 -5.89
CA PRO A 115 8.55 8.32 -5.80
C PRO A 115 8.81 7.43 -4.59
N VAL A 116 7.78 7.26 -3.77
CA VAL A 116 7.83 6.43 -2.55
C VAL A 116 6.59 5.56 -2.50
N ILE A 117 6.83 4.26 -2.31
CA ILE A 117 5.81 3.26 -2.01
C ILE A 117 6.07 2.76 -0.59
N ALA A 118 5.14 3.08 0.31
CA ALA A 118 5.16 2.54 1.67
C ALA A 118 4.26 1.31 1.73
N SER A 119 4.78 0.18 2.21
CA SER A 119 4.08 -1.09 2.23
C SER A 119 3.93 -1.59 3.66
N LEU A 120 2.72 -1.97 4.05
CA LEU A 120 2.41 -2.55 5.35
C LEU A 120 1.72 -3.89 5.16
N VAL A 121 2.16 -4.91 5.91
CA VAL A 121 1.39 -6.16 6.02
C VAL A 121 0.15 -5.85 6.84
N ALA A 122 -1.03 -6.10 6.27
CA ALA A 122 -2.26 -5.88 7.01
C ALA A 122 -2.34 -6.90 8.16
N PRO A 123 -2.53 -6.47 9.42
CA PRO A 123 -2.65 -7.39 10.54
C PRO A 123 -3.88 -8.26 10.31
N GLN A 124 -3.67 -9.57 10.25
CA GLN A 124 -4.68 -10.51 9.79
C GLN A 124 -5.93 -10.54 10.69
N ASN A 125 -5.86 -10.07 11.95
CA ASN A 125 -6.95 -10.19 12.92
C ASN A 125 -7.00 -9.08 14.01
N ALA A 126 -6.64 -7.83 13.72
CA ALA A 126 -6.67 -6.78 14.77
C ALA A 126 -8.10 -6.33 15.17
N LEU A 127 -9.14 -6.75 14.45
CA LEU A 127 -10.53 -6.36 14.69
C LEU A 127 -11.41 -7.47 15.31
N ALA A 128 -10.84 -8.60 15.74
CA ALA A 128 -11.62 -9.73 16.28
C ALA A 128 -11.38 -10.03 17.77
N VAL A 129 -10.75 -9.12 18.51
CA VAL A 129 -10.71 -9.20 19.98
C VAL A 129 -11.24 -7.89 20.55
N GLY A 130 -12.57 -7.78 20.63
CA GLY A 130 -13.20 -6.81 21.51
C GLY A 130 -12.95 -7.23 22.96
N SER A 131 -11.93 -6.68 23.61
CA SER A 131 -11.75 -6.86 25.05
C SER A 131 -12.83 -6.06 25.79
N CYS A 132 -13.77 -6.72 26.46
CA CYS A 132 -14.74 -6.07 27.32
C CYS A 132 -14.20 -6.02 28.75
N ASN A 133 -13.94 -4.83 29.27
CA ASN A 133 -13.59 -4.67 30.68
C ASN A 133 -14.86 -4.50 31.51
N CYS A 134 -15.66 -5.56 31.66
CA CYS A 134 -16.76 -5.55 32.62
C CYS A 134 -16.20 -5.78 34.04
N SER A 135 -16.68 -5.06 35.05
CA SER A 135 -16.32 -5.30 36.47
C SER A 135 -17.22 -6.35 37.15
N ALA A 136 -18.35 -6.69 36.53
CA ALA A 136 -19.28 -7.73 36.98
C ALA A 136 -20.08 -8.29 35.79
N ASN A 137 -20.48 -9.56 35.86
CA ASN A 137 -21.23 -10.24 34.80
C ASN A 137 -22.55 -9.53 34.43
N SER A 138 -23.21 -8.90 35.41
CA SER A 138 -24.44 -8.13 35.21
C SER A 138 -24.24 -6.80 34.48
N ALA A 139 -23.00 -6.28 34.42
CA ALA A 139 -22.70 -5.02 33.75
C ALA A 139 -22.64 -5.17 32.22
N CYS A 140 -22.38 -6.37 31.71
CA CYS A 140 -22.25 -6.58 30.27
C CYS A 140 -23.60 -6.45 29.52
N ALA A 141 -24.73 -6.69 30.19
CA ALA A 141 -26.08 -6.50 29.62
C ALA A 141 -26.56 -5.04 29.67
N ALA A 142 -26.05 -4.23 30.60
CA ALA A 142 -26.57 -2.89 30.86
C ALA A 142 -25.84 -1.79 30.07
N THR A 143 -24.66 -2.05 29.51
CA THR A 143 -23.78 -0.99 28.97
C THR A 143 -23.43 -1.10 27.49
N LEU A 144 -23.86 -2.11 26.71
CA LEU A 144 -23.27 -2.30 25.37
C LEU A 144 -24.24 -2.68 24.25
N VAL A 145 -24.20 -1.85 23.20
CA VAL A 145 -24.67 -2.04 21.81
C VAL A 145 -23.79 -3.05 21.03
N SER A 146 -22.71 -3.57 21.65
CA SER A 146 -21.61 -4.17 20.89
C SER A 146 -21.05 -5.52 21.40
N CYS A 147 -21.64 -6.19 22.40
CA CYS A 147 -21.39 -7.63 22.59
C CYS A 147 -22.60 -8.44 22.08
N PRO A 148 -22.42 -9.26 21.02
CA PRO A 148 -23.49 -10.12 20.50
C PRO A 148 -23.82 -11.28 21.44
N ALA A 149 -22.91 -11.64 22.35
CA ALA A 149 -23.13 -12.64 23.39
C ALA A 149 -23.53 -11.96 24.71
N THR A 150 -24.66 -12.37 25.27
CA THR A 150 -25.18 -11.92 26.58
C THR A 150 -24.48 -12.58 27.77
N THR A 151 -23.37 -13.29 27.54
CA THR A 151 -22.64 -14.07 28.55
C THR A 151 -21.15 -13.81 28.45
N CYS A 152 -20.48 -13.70 29.60
CA CYS A 152 -19.03 -13.62 29.70
C CYS A 152 -18.51 -14.72 30.62
N ASP A 153 -17.34 -15.27 30.31
CA ASP A 153 -16.65 -16.19 31.24
C ASP A 153 -15.76 -15.42 32.20
N SER A 154 -15.55 -16.01 33.36
CA SER A 154 -14.65 -15.51 34.40
C SER A 154 -13.21 -15.80 33.98
N GLY A 155 -12.54 -14.83 33.34
CA GLY A 155 -11.10 -14.93 33.14
C GLY A 155 -10.36 -14.92 34.49
N THR A 156 -9.26 -15.68 34.60
CA THR A 156 -8.54 -15.96 35.86
C THR A 156 -7.84 -14.76 36.51
N ASN A 157 -8.17 -13.51 36.17
CA ASN A 157 -7.59 -12.29 36.74
C ASN A 157 -8.61 -11.13 36.89
N GLY A 158 -9.91 -11.43 36.99
CA GLY A 158 -10.95 -10.39 37.08
C GLY A 158 -11.23 -9.66 35.75
N SER A 159 -10.69 -10.18 34.64
CA SER A 159 -11.03 -9.79 33.29
C SER A 159 -12.10 -10.72 32.74
N PHE A 160 -13.18 -10.16 32.20
CA PHE A 160 -14.25 -10.92 31.55
C PHE A 160 -14.05 -10.90 30.03
N THR A 161 -14.19 -12.04 29.37
CA THR A 161 -14.06 -12.14 27.91
C THR A 161 -15.40 -12.51 27.28
N CYS A 162 -15.82 -11.79 26.22
CA CYS A 162 -17.00 -12.20 25.44
C CYS A 162 -16.65 -13.51 24.70
N ILE A 163 -17.42 -14.56 24.93
CA ILE A 163 -17.27 -15.84 24.22
C ILE A 163 -18.18 -15.80 22.99
N PRO A 164 -17.76 -16.30 21.82
CA PRO A 164 -18.68 -16.53 20.72
C PRO A 164 -19.80 -17.49 21.16
N SER A 165 -21.06 -17.13 20.91
CA SER A 165 -22.19 -18.04 21.15
C SER A 165 -22.04 -19.28 20.25
N SER A 166 -21.65 -20.41 20.82
CA SER A 166 -21.72 -21.70 20.15
C SER A 166 -23.20 -22.06 19.99
N GLY A 167 -23.68 -22.04 18.75
CA GLY A 167 -24.93 -22.69 18.37
C GLY A 167 -24.79 -24.20 18.39
#